data_AF-A0A950UZI7-F1
#
_entry.id   AF-A0A950UZI7-F1
#
_cell.length_a   1.000
_cell.length_b   1.000
_cell.length_c   1.000
_cell.angle_alpha   90.00
_cell.angle_beta   90.00
_cell.angle_gamma   90.00
#
_symmetry.space_group_name_H-M   'P 1'
#
loop_
_entity.id
_entity.type
_entity.pdbx_description
1 polymer ?
#
loop_
_entity_poly.entity_id
_entity_poly.type
_entity_poly.pdbx_seq_one_letter_code
_entity_poly.pdbx_strand_id
1 'polypeptide(L)'
;MGTSTASMQTSSSLATNPQFWERLWRSAGLQSAGLFILAYFVYGDPPHVGASAEALGAFYQGGRVRILIAAVLGGFAVLNLMWFAAALRATLAEAGQDGWGAAATAASAALGGIILMFTSVCAALAYSIAPGGNSALLGGLNDFSWAGVVLSSFPRAMLIMSAAFGLWRAGLISNRLFAVGVAAVVLVLAGATTWVSGGPWAPDGLFSRLISPLIGLLWIVVVSRVLLSRTPSTRPAW
;
A
#
# COMPACT_ATOMS: atom_id res chain seq x y z
N MET A 1 53.67 -14.88 -35.89
CA MET A 1 52.48 -14.00 -35.87
C MET A 1 51.55 -14.51 -34.79
N GLY A 2 51.46 -13.82 -33.65
CA GLY A 2 50.53 -14.14 -32.58
C GLY A 2 49.30 -13.25 -32.71
N THR A 3 48.15 -13.82 -33.09
CA THR A 3 46.87 -13.14 -33.07
C THR A 3 46.36 -13.09 -31.64
N SER A 4 46.37 -11.89 -31.05
CA SER A 4 45.80 -11.61 -29.75
C SER A 4 44.28 -11.65 -29.86
N THR A 5 43.64 -12.64 -29.24
CA THR A 5 42.19 -12.66 -29.03
C THR A 5 41.84 -11.65 -27.95
N ALA A 6 41.43 -10.46 -28.38
CA ALA A 6 40.79 -9.49 -27.48
C ALA A 6 39.49 -10.12 -26.95
N SER A 7 39.46 -10.44 -25.66
CA SER A 7 38.24 -10.87 -24.98
C SER A 7 37.27 -9.69 -24.96
N MET A 8 36.21 -9.82 -25.75
CA MET A 8 35.08 -8.89 -25.72
C MET A 8 34.39 -9.07 -24.37
N GLN A 9 34.67 -8.18 -23.41
CA GLN A 9 33.93 -8.15 -22.15
C GLN A 9 32.48 -7.78 -22.48
N THR A 10 31.60 -8.78 -22.49
CA THR A 10 30.17 -8.58 -22.63
C THR A 10 29.72 -7.69 -21.47
N SER A 11 29.36 -6.45 -21.75
CA SER A 11 28.74 -5.56 -20.78
C SER A 11 27.47 -6.23 -20.28
N SER A 12 27.49 -6.77 -19.06
CA SER A 12 26.30 -7.32 -18.42
C SER A 12 25.25 -6.21 -18.38
N SER A 13 24.16 -6.35 -19.13
CA SER A 13 23.10 -5.36 -19.07
C SER A 13 22.54 -5.33 -17.65
N LEU A 14 22.11 -4.16 -17.16
CA LEU A 14 21.48 -4.04 -15.83
C LEU A 14 20.35 -5.05 -15.64
N ALA A 15 19.68 -5.43 -16.73
CA ALA A 15 18.60 -6.42 -16.77
C ALA A 15 19.05 -7.87 -16.51
N THR A 16 20.33 -8.23 -16.67
CA THR A 16 20.82 -9.60 -16.36
C THR A 16 21.45 -9.71 -14.97
N ASN A 17 21.55 -8.62 -14.21
CA ASN A 17 22.16 -8.63 -12.88
C ASN A 17 21.13 -9.03 -11.79
N PRO A 18 21.24 -10.21 -11.16
CA PRO A 18 20.30 -10.65 -10.13
C PRO A 18 20.26 -9.73 -8.91
N GLN A 19 21.39 -9.09 -8.57
CA GLN A 19 21.47 -8.17 -7.43
C GLN A 19 20.70 -6.87 -7.69
N PHE A 20 20.64 -6.41 -8.95
CA PHE A 20 19.83 -5.25 -9.32
C PHE A 20 18.35 -5.54 -9.08
N TRP A 21 17.86 -6.66 -9.61
CA TRP A 21 16.50 -7.10 -9.40
C TRP A 21 16.19 -7.26 -7.92
N GLU A 22 17.01 -8.01 -7.18
CA GLU A 22 16.84 -8.23 -5.73
C GLU A 22 16.63 -6.90 -4.96
N ARG A 23 17.44 -5.88 -5.26
CA ARG A 23 17.30 -4.54 -4.66
C ARG A 23 16.02 -3.84 -5.10
N LEU A 24 15.67 -3.93 -6.38
CA LEU A 24 14.43 -3.35 -6.91
C LEU A 24 13.21 -3.92 -6.18
N TRP A 25 13.11 -5.26 -6.08
CA TRP A 25 12.00 -5.94 -5.40
C TRP A 25 11.93 -5.57 -3.92
N ARG A 26 13.07 -5.53 -3.21
CA ARG A 26 13.12 -5.14 -1.80
C ARG A 26 12.78 -3.66 -1.57
N SER A 27 12.93 -2.82 -2.59
CA SER A 27 12.54 -1.40 -2.53
C SER A 27 11.06 -1.14 -2.86
N ALA A 28 10.32 -2.16 -3.31
CA ALA A 28 8.93 -2.01 -3.76
C ALA A 28 8.02 -1.39 -2.68
N GLY A 29 8.26 -1.65 -1.40
CA GLY A 29 7.47 -1.03 -0.33
C GLY A 29 7.69 0.49 -0.23
N LEU A 30 8.92 0.98 -0.47
CA LEU A 30 9.19 2.42 -0.54
C LEU A 30 8.50 3.06 -1.75
N GLN A 31 8.54 2.38 -2.89
CA GLN A 31 7.85 2.83 -4.11
C GLN A 31 6.33 2.87 -3.91
N SER A 32 5.76 1.84 -3.29
CA SER A 32 4.34 1.77 -2.92
C SER A 32 3.95 2.95 -2.02
N ALA A 33 4.73 3.19 -0.95
CA ALA A 33 4.45 4.29 -0.03
C ALA A 33 4.53 5.66 -0.73
N GLY A 34 5.56 5.89 -1.55
CA GLY A 34 5.70 7.12 -2.32
C GLY A 34 4.53 7.34 -3.28
N LEU A 35 4.10 6.29 -4.01
CA LEU A 35 2.97 6.37 -4.94
C LEU A 35 1.65 6.61 -4.22
N PHE A 36 1.40 5.99 -3.05
CA PHE A 36 0.22 6.28 -2.25
C PHE A 36 0.19 7.73 -1.77
N ILE A 37 1.32 8.27 -1.31
CA ILE A 37 1.44 9.67 -0.89
C ILE A 37 1.15 10.61 -2.08
N LEU A 38 1.74 10.34 -3.24
CA LEU A 38 1.49 11.12 -4.45
C LEU A 38 0.02 11.03 -4.89
N ALA A 39 -0.56 9.83 -4.90
CA ALA A 39 -1.96 9.63 -5.22
C ALA A 39 -2.89 10.41 -4.27
N TYR A 40 -2.59 10.43 -2.97
CA TYR A 40 -3.35 11.19 -1.97
C TYR A 40 -3.35 12.69 -2.28
N PHE A 41 -2.18 13.28 -2.52
CA PHE A 41 -2.10 14.71 -2.85
C PHE A 41 -2.71 15.06 -4.20
N VAL A 42 -2.55 14.20 -5.21
CA VAL A 42 -3.17 14.40 -6.52
C VAL A 42 -4.70 14.29 -6.43
N TYR A 43 -5.23 13.35 -5.63
CA TYR A 43 -6.66 13.15 -5.44
C TYR A 43 -7.32 14.34 -4.73
N GLY A 44 -6.63 14.92 -3.74
CA GLY A 44 -7.11 16.06 -2.95
C GLY A 44 -7.98 15.63 -1.76
N ASP A 45 -8.77 16.56 -1.24
CA ASP A 45 -9.64 16.30 -0.08
C ASP A 45 -11.03 15.84 -0.55
N PRO A 46 -11.36 14.55 -0.43
CA PRO A 46 -12.67 14.04 -0.84
C PRO A 46 -13.80 14.62 0.01
N PRO A 47 -15.02 14.74 -0.55
CA PRO A 47 -16.20 15.12 0.19
C PRO A 47 -16.49 14.16 1.36
N HIS A 48 -16.92 14.75 2.47
CA HIS A 48 -17.31 14.06 3.70
C HIS A 48 -18.52 13.14 3.51
N VAL A 49 -18.76 12.26 4.48
CA VAL A 49 -19.97 11.42 4.50
C VAL A 49 -21.22 12.31 4.53
N GLY A 50 -22.19 12.03 3.67
CA GLY A 50 -23.41 12.84 3.57
C GLY A 50 -23.22 14.25 2.97
N ALA A 51 -22.12 14.49 2.25
CA ALA A 51 -21.92 15.74 1.51
C ALA A 51 -23.05 16.01 0.51
N SER A 52 -23.34 17.29 0.26
CA SER A 52 -24.39 17.69 -0.68
C SER A 52 -24.08 17.28 -2.12
N ALA A 53 -25.12 17.16 -2.95
CA ALA A 53 -24.96 16.83 -4.37
C ALA A 53 -24.08 17.84 -5.11
N GLU A 54 -24.16 19.12 -4.75
CA GLU A 54 -23.35 20.19 -5.32
C GLU A 54 -21.87 20.02 -4.96
N ALA A 55 -21.57 19.71 -3.69
CA ALA A 55 -20.19 19.49 -3.24
C ALA A 55 -19.57 18.25 -3.91
N LEU A 56 -20.34 17.16 -4.00
CA LEU A 56 -19.94 15.95 -4.70
C LEU A 56 -19.71 16.21 -6.19
N GLY A 57 -20.63 16.92 -6.86
CA GLY A 57 -20.50 17.32 -8.25
C GLY A 57 -19.26 18.18 -8.49
N ALA A 58 -19.05 19.20 -7.67
CA ALA A 58 -17.88 20.08 -7.77
C ALA A 58 -16.55 19.31 -7.66
N PHE A 59 -16.47 18.32 -6.77
CA PHE A 59 -15.28 17.50 -6.61
C PHE A 59 -15.08 16.51 -7.77
N TYR A 60 -16.07 15.64 -8.04
CA TYR A 60 -15.91 14.54 -9.00
C TYR A 60 -15.95 15.01 -10.46
N GLN A 61 -16.85 15.95 -10.79
CA GLN A 61 -16.95 16.49 -12.14
C GLN A 61 -15.87 17.54 -12.39
N GLY A 62 -15.67 18.47 -11.45
CA GLY A 62 -14.68 19.55 -11.58
C GLY A 62 -13.23 19.07 -11.43
N GLY A 63 -13.00 17.98 -10.71
CA GLY A 63 -11.68 17.38 -10.46
C GLY A 63 -11.34 16.17 -11.32
N ARG A 64 -12.14 15.83 -12.34
CA ARG A 64 -12.08 14.54 -13.05
C ARG A 64 -10.67 14.08 -13.43
N VAL A 65 -9.90 14.93 -14.10
CA VAL A 65 -8.55 14.59 -14.59
C VAL A 65 -7.63 14.21 -13.43
N ARG A 66 -7.66 14.97 -12.32
CA ARG A 66 -6.83 14.67 -11.15
C ARG A 66 -7.21 13.31 -10.54
N ILE A 67 -8.51 13.02 -10.46
CA ILE A 67 -9.00 11.77 -9.86
C ILE A 67 -8.56 10.57 -10.68
N LEU A 68 -8.61 10.66 -12.02
CA LEU A 68 -8.16 9.59 -12.90
C LEU A 68 -6.63 9.40 -12.86
N ILE A 69 -5.85 10.47 -12.74
CA ILE A 69 -4.40 10.37 -12.54
C ILE A 69 -4.10 9.70 -11.18
N ALA A 70 -4.77 10.13 -10.12
CA ALA A 70 -4.64 9.51 -8.80
C ALA A 70 -5.02 8.02 -8.82
N ALA A 71 -6.01 7.63 -9.63
CA ALA A 71 -6.40 6.24 -9.79
C ALA A 71 -5.28 5.39 -10.43
N VAL A 72 -4.62 5.90 -11.47
CA VAL A 72 -3.46 5.25 -12.08
C VAL A 72 -2.31 5.10 -11.09
N LEU A 73 -2.00 6.17 -10.35
CA LEU A 73 -0.96 6.15 -9.31
C LEU A 73 -1.30 5.13 -8.20
N GLY A 74 -2.56 5.08 -7.77
CA GLY A 74 -3.06 4.11 -6.80
C GLY A 74 -2.92 2.66 -7.29
N GLY A 75 -3.20 2.41 -8.57
CA GLY A 75 -2.98 1.11 -9.20
C GLY A 75 -1.52 0.66 -9.13
N PHE A 76 -0.58 1.53 -9.49
CA PHE A 76 0.85 1.24 -9.35
C PHE A 76 1.29 1.10 -7.90
N ALA A 77 0.68 1.84 -6.97
CA ALA A 77 0.97 1.74 -5.54
C ALA A 77 0.58 0.36 -4.98
N VAL A 78 -0.61 -0.14 -5.35
CA VAL A 78 -1.09 -1.49 -4.96
C VAL A 78 -0.21 -2.57 -5.58
N LEU A 79 0.16 -2.41 -6.84
CA LEU A 79 1.02 -3.37 -7.51
C LEU A 79 2.39 -3.49 -6.79
N ASN A 80 2.99 -2.35 -6.42
CA ASN A 80 4.20 -2.33 -5.60
C ASN A 80 4.00 -2.89 -4.18
N LEU A 81 2.81 -2.72 -3.59
CA LEU A 81 2.46 -3.30 -2.29
C LEU A 81 2.46 -4.84 -2.35
N MET A 82 1.92 -5.42 -3.41
CA MET A 82 1.93 -6.87 -3.62
C MET A 82 3.35 -7.39 -3.79
N TRP A 83 4.21 -6.66 -4.50
CA TRP A 83 5.63 -7.02 -4.61
C TRP A 83 6.42 -6.90 -3.33
N PHE A 84 6.13 -5.88 -2.53
CA PHE A 84 6.65 -5.77 -1.18
C PHE A 84 6.25 -6.99 -0.32
N ALA A 85 5.00 -7.42 -0.37
CA ALA A 85 4.53 -8.59 0.38
C ALA A 85 5.21 -9.88 -0.08
N ALA A 86 5.45 -10.04 -1.39
CA ALA A 86 6.21 -11.16 -1.93
C ALA A 86 7.67 -11.17 -1.41
N ALA A 87 8.34 -10.02 -1.38
CA ALA A 87 9.70 -9.90 -0.85
C ALA A 87 9.76 -10.21 0.66
N LEU A 88 8.77 -9.74 1.43
CA LEU A 88 8.62 -10.07 2.84
C LEU A 88 8.40 -11.58 3.03
N ARG A 89 7.51 -12.19 2.23
CA ARG A 89 7.26 -13.64 2.28
C ARG A 89 8.52 -14.44 2.02
N ALA A 90 9.27 -14.13 0.97
CA ALA A 90 10.51 -14.81 0.66
C ALA A 90 11.51 -14.74 1.83
N THR A 91 11.66 -13.55 2.42
CA THR A 91 12.54 -13.32 3.58
C THR A 91 12.11 -14.14 4.80
N LEU A 92 10.80 -14.23 5.06
CA LEU A 92 10.27 -14.99 6.20
C LEU A 92 10.35 -16.50 5.96
N ALA A 93 10.12 -16.96 4.73
CA ALA A 93 10.26 -18.37 4.36
C ALA A 93 11.70 -18.86 4.55
N GLU A 94 12.69 -18.06 4.15
CA GLU A 94 14.12 -18.35 4.36
C GLU A 94 14.49 -18.45 5.85
N ALA A 95 13.74 -17.78 6.74
CA ALA A 95 13.91 -17.85 8.19
C ALA A 95 13.00 -18.88 8.89
N GLY A 96 12.32 -19.76 8.14
CA GLY A 96 11.39 -20.76 8.69
C GLY A 96 10.08 -20.19 9.24
N GLN A 97 9.70 -18.97 8.83
CA GLN A 97 8.49 -18.26 9.25
C GLN A 97 7.47 -18.11 8.11
N ASP A 98 7.37 -19.09 7.19
CA ASP A 98 6.51 -18.99 5.99
C ASP A 98 5.04 -18.70 6.31
N GLY A 99 4.51 -19.22 7.43
CA GLY A 99 3.14 -18.92 7.87
C GLY A 99 2.86 -17.41 8.03
N TRP A 100 3.84 -16.65 8.55
CA TRP A 100 3.76 -15.19 8.64
C TRP A 100 3.90 -14.52 7.27
N GLY A 101 4.74 -15.07 6.38
CA GLY A 101 4.86 -14.60 5.00
C GLY A 101 3.60 -14.82 4.15
N ALA A 102 2.95 -15.97 4.32
CA ALA A 102 1.66 -16.29 3.71
C ALA A 102 0.56 -15.35 4.21
N ALA A 103 0.54 -15.07 5.52
CA ALA A 103 -0.35 -14.08 6.12
C ALA A 103 -0.13 -12.68 5.54
N ALA A 104 1.12 -12.24 5.35
CA ALA A 104 1.43 -10.96 4.71
C ALA A 104 0.93 -10.91 3.26
N THR A 105 1.08 -12.01 2.52
CA THR A 105 0.57 -12.13 1.14
C THR A 105 -0.96 -11.97 1.11
N ALA A 106 -1.68 -12.75 1.93
CA ALA A 106 -3.13 -12.70 2.02
C ALA A 106 -3.64 -11.31 2.44
N ALA A 107 -3.02 -10.72 3.47
CA ALA A 107 -3.36 -9.39 3.95
C ALA A 107 -3.11 -8.31 2.89
N SER A 108 -1.99 -8.37 2.17
CA SER A 108 -1.68 -7.44 1.07
C SER A 108 -2.65 -7.57 -0.10
N ALA A 109 -3.08 -8.79 -0.44
CA ALA A 109 -4.03 -9.04 -1.50
C ALA A 109 -5.43 -8.53 -1.12
N ALA A 110 -5.87 -8.79 0.12
CA ALA A 110 -7.13 -8.26 0.63
C ALA A 110 -7.13 -6.73 0.66
N LEU A 111 -6.05 -6.12 1.16
CA LEU A 111 -5.89 -4.66 1.18
C LEU A 111 -5.85 -4.08 -0.24
N GLY A 112 -5.06 -4.68 -1.12
CA GLY A 112 -4.94 -4.27 -2.52
C GLY A 112 -6.28 -4.36 -3.26
N GLY A 113 -7.04 -5.44 -3.06
CA GLY A 113 -8.37 -5.61 -3.63
C GLY A 113 -9.35 -4.53 -3.17
N ILE A 114 -9.37 -4.24 -1.87
CA ILE A 114 -10.17 -3.16 -1.29
C ILE A 114 -9.80 -1.80 -1.89
N ILE A 115 -8.50 -1.48 -1.97
CA ILE A 115 -8.02 -0.21 -2.53
C ILE A 115 -8.34 -0.10 -4.02
N LEU A 116 -8.15 -1.15 -4.80
CA LEU A 116 -8.47 -1.16 -6.24
C LEU A 116 -9.98 -1.01 -6.48
N MET A 117 -10.81 -1.62 -5.63
CA MET A 117 -12.25 -1.45 -5.66
C MET A 117 -12.63 0.02 -5.44
N PHE A 118 -12.11 0.67 -4.39
CA PHE A 118 -12.41 2.10 -4.14
C PHE A 118 -11.85 3.03 -5.21
N THR A 119 -10.66 2.71 -5.70
CA THR A 119 -10.05 3.44 -6.82
C THR A 119 -10.96 3.38 -8.05
N SER A 120 -11.53 2.21 -8.33
CA SER A 120 -12.48 2.01 -9.43
C SER A 120 -13.79 2.76 -9.20
N VAL A 121 -14.31 2.76 -7.97
CA VAL A 121 -15.50 3.55 -7.59
C VAL A 121 -15.23 5.04 -7.82
N CYS A 122 -14.13 5.60 -7.30
CA CYS A 122 -13.79 7.02 -7.46
C CYS A 122 -13.59 7.39 -8.94
N ALA A 123 -12.96 6.52 -9.73
CA ALA A 123 -12.80 6.72 -11.17
C ALA A 123 -14.17 6.71 -11.89
N ALA A 124 -15.07 5.79 -11.55
CA ALA A 124 -16.42 5.74 -12.12
C ALA A 124 -17.26 6.97 -11.73
N LEU A 125 -17.15 7.41 -10.47
CA LEU A 125 -17.79 8.63 -9.97
C LEU A 125 -17.37 9.84 -10.80
N ALA A 126 -16.07 10.01 -11.03
CA ALA A 126 -15.53 11.11 -11.81
C ALA A 126 -15.82 11.01 -13.32
N TYR A 127 -15.74 9.81 -13.89
CA TYR A 127 -15.78 9.60 -15.33
C TYR A 127 -17.20 9.65 -15.91
N SER A 128 -18.18 9.01 -15.26
CA SER A 128 -19.52 8.81 -15.82
C SER A 128 -20.66 9.13 -14.87
N ILE A 129 -20.55 8.85 -13.57
CA ILE A 129 -21.70 8.96 -12.66
C ILE A 129 -22.02 10.41 -12.29
N ALA A 130 -21.02 11.19 -11.87
CA ALA A 130 -21.24 12.61 -11.54
C ALA A 130 -21.76 13.42 -12.74
N PRO A 131 -21.21 13.26 -13.96
CA PRO A 131 -21.77 13.90 -15.16
C PRO A 131 -23.20 13.44 -15.51
N GLY A 132 -23.61 12.23 -15.09
CA GLY A 132 -24.93 11.67 -15.34
C GLY A 132 -26.05 12.21 -14.44
N GLY A 133 -25.73 13.01 -13.41
CA GLY A 133 -26.71 13.73 -12.60
C GLY A 133 -27.49 12.88 -11.57
N ASN A 134 -27.12 11.62 -11.35
CA ASN A 134 -27.75 10.78 -10.31
C ASN A 134 -27.14 11.06 -8.93
N SER A 135 -27.69 12.05 -8.22
CA SER A 135 -27.20 12.50 -6.92
C SER A 135 -27.27 11.44 -5.83
N ALA A 136 -28.30 10.59 -5.83
CA ALA A 136 -28.44 9.52 -4.85
C ALA A 136 -27.36 8.44 -5.01
N LEU A 137 -27.06 8.03 -6.25
CA LEU A 137 -25.99 7.08 -6.53
C LEU A 137 -24.61 7.68 -6.23
N LEU A 138 -24.41 8.96 -6.55
CA LEU A 138 -23.17 9.69 -6.27
C LEU A 138 -22.87 9.75 -4.77
N GLY A 139 -23.86 10.14 -3.96
CA GLY A 139 -23.73 10.19 -2.50
C GLY A 139 -23.54 8.79 -1.89
N GLY A 140 -24.35 7.81 -2.29
CA GLY A 140 -24.24 6.45 -1.77
C GLY A 140 -22.88 5.79 -2.02
N LEU A 141 -22.29 5.99 -3.21
CA LEU A 141 -20.96 5.45 -3.53
C LEU A 141 -19.81 6.21 -2.84
N ASN A 142 -19.98 7.51 -2.59
CA ASN A 142 -19.05 8.29 -1.77
C ASN A 142 -19.03 7.73 -0.32
N ASP A 143 -20.20 7.56 0.28
CA ASP A 143 -20.34 7.06 1.64
C ASP A 143 -19.87 5.60 1.77
N PHE A 144 -20.15 4.78 0.76
CA PHE A 144 -19.62 3.42 0.64
C PHE A 144 -18.08 3.40 0.65
N SER A 145 -17.44 4.35 -0.03
CA SER A 145 -15.98 4.45 -0.06
C SER A 145 -15.40 4.74 1.33
N TRP A 146 -16.07 5.60 2.12
CA TRP A 146 -15.67 5.88 3.50
C TRP A 146 -15.84 4.69 4.44
N ALA A 147 -16.99 3.98 4.38
CA ALA A 147 -17.17 2.73 5.12
C ALA A 147 -16.07 1.71 4.77
N GLY A 148 -15.71 1.70 3.48
CA GLY A 148 -14.60 0.94 2.96
C GLY A 148 -13.23 1.27 3.55
N VAL A 149 -12.91 2.56 3.69
CA VAL A 149 -11.68 3.04 4.36
C VAL A 149 -11.61 2.51 5.79
N VAL A 150 -12.72 2.52 6.53
CA VAL A 150 -12.81 1.99 7.89
C VAL A 150 -12.51 0.49 7.91
N LEU A 151 -13.16 -0.29 7.03
CA LEU A 151 -12.98 -1.75 6.95
C LEU A 151 -11.59 -2.18 6.46
N SER A 152 -10.90 -1.34 5.68
CA SER A 152 -9.52 -1.60 5.25
C SER A 152 -8.53 -1.70 6.43
N SER A 153 -8.92 -1.23 7.62
CA SER A 153 -8.15 -1.34 8.87
C SER A 153 -7.80 -2.79 9.23
N PHE A 154 -8.67 -3.76 8.96
CA PHE A 154 -8.39 -5.17 9.27
C PHE A 154 -7.22 -5.75 8.45
N PRO A 155 -7.23 -5.73 7.10
CA PRO A 155 -6.10 -6.23 6.33
C PRO A 155 -4.84 -5.37 6.48
N ARG A 156 -4.96 -4.05 6.75
CA ARG A 156 -3.80 -3.22 7.12
C ARG A 156 -3.16 -3.70 8.42
N ALA A 157 -3.96 -3.91 9.47
CA ALA A 157 -3.47 -4.41 10.74
C ALA A 157 -2.82 -5.80 10.61
N MET A 158 -3.44 -6.70 9.82
CA MET A 158 -2.87 -8.03 9.54
C MET A 158 -1.53 -7.94 8.80
N LEU A 159 -1.39 -7.01 7.85
CA LEU A 159 -0.13 -6.79 7.13
C LEU A 159 0.97 -6.26 8.08
N ILE A 160 0.64 -5.33 8.97
CA ILE A 160 1.57 -4.84 10.00
C ILE A 160 1.95 -5.98 10.94
N MET A 161 0.96 -6.72 11.44
CA MET A 161 1.15 -7.83 12.38
C MET A 161 2.02 -8.93 11.79
N SER A 162 1.74 -9.37 10.57
CA SER A 162 2.52 -10.41 9.90
C SER A 162 3.99 -10.03 9.73
N ALA A 163 4.26 -8.78 9.35
CA ALA A 163 5.63 -8.27 9.30
C ALA A 163 6.26 -8.17 10.70
N ALA A 164 5.59 -7.57 11.68
CA ALA A 164 6.13 -7.38 13.03
C ALA A 164 6.44 -8.71 13.71
N PHE A 165 5.48 -9.62 13.75
CA PHE A 165 5.62 -10.93 14.40
C PHE A 165 6.57 -11.83 13.62
N GLY A 166 6.44 -11.89 12.29
CA GLY A 166 7.31 -12.71 11.45
C GLY A 166 8.77 -12.29 11.57
N LEU A 167 9.06 -10.99 11.44
CA LEU A 167 10.43 -10.49 11.53
C LEU A 167 11.00 -10.64 12.95
N TRP A 168 10.19 -10.42 14.00
CA TRP A 168 10.64 -10.61 15.37
C TRP A 168 10.95 -12.08 15.68
N ARG A 169 10.06 -13.00 15.30
CA ARG A 169 10.27 -14.46 15.44
C ARG A 169 11.50 -14.95 14.67
N ALA A 170 11.79 -14.33 13.52
CA ALA A 170 12.98 -14.61 12.74
C ALA A 170 14.26 -13.96 13.30
N GLY A 171 14.20 -13.20 14.40
CA GLY A 171 15.36 -12.52 15.00
C GLY A 171 15.84 -11.30 14.21
N LEU A 172 14.98 -10.72 13.37
CA LEU A 172 15.34 -9.73 12.35
C LEU A 172 15.09 -8.28 12.79
N ILE A 173 14.32 -8.11 13.86
CA ILE A 173 14.05 -6.82 14.49
C ILE A 173 14.17 -6.95 16.01
N SER A 174 14.47 -5.84 16.68
CA SER A 174 14.61 -5.81 18.15
C SER A 174 13.26 -5.89 18.87
N ASN A 175 13.27 -6.24 20.16
CA ASN A 175 12.09 -6.20 21.03
C ASN A 175 11.43 -4.81 21.06
N ARG A 176 12.23 -3.74 20.99
CA ARG A 176 11.72 -2.36 20.93
C ARG A 176 10.95 -2.11 19.64
N LEU A 177 11.50 -2.51 18.50
CA LEU A 177 10.83 -2.34 17.21
C LEU A 177 9.60 -3.25 17.08
N PHE A 178 9.63 -4.44 17.66
CA PHE A 178 8.46 -5.31 17.79
C PHE A 178 7.35 -4.65 18.59
N ALA A 179 7.65 -4.05 19.75
CA ALA A 179 6.67 -3.33 20.57
C ALA A 179 6.05 -2.15 19.81
N VAL A 180 6.83 -1.40 19.04
CA VAL A 180 6.31 -0.35 18.13
C VAL A 180 5.38 -0.96 17.08
N GLY A 181 5.71 -2.12 16.52
CA GLY A 181 4.84 -2.85 15.59
C GLY A 181 3.50 -3.26 16.23
N VAL A 182 3.52 -3.76 17.47
CA VAL A 182 2.30 -4.09 18.22
C VAL A 182 1.44 -2.84 18.47
N ALA A 183 2.05 -1.73 18.86
CA ALA A 183 1.34 -0.47 19.02
C ALA A 183 0.71 0.00 17.70
N ALA A 184 1.43 -0.13 16.58
CA ALA A 184 0.91 0.18 15.25
C ALA A 184 -0.30 -0.70 14.87
N VAL A 185 -0.27 -2.01 15.19
CA VAL A 185 -1.42 -2.92 14.99
C VAL A 185 -2.63 -2.44 15.78
N VAL A 186 -2.47 -2.13 17.07
CA VAL A 186 -3.57 -1.67 17.93
C VAL A 186 -4.17 -0.37 17.40
N LEU A 187 -3.33 0.61 17.03
CA LEU A 187 -3.79 1.88 16.49
C LEU A 187 -4.52 1.73 15.14
N VAL A 188 -4.01 0.87 14.25
CA VAL A 188 -4.70 0.63 12.97
C VAL A 188 -6.02 -0.10 13.19
N LEU A 189 -6.08 -1.08 14.12
CA LEU A 189 -7.34 -1.74 14.48
C LEU A 189 -8.35 -0.80 15.13
N ALA A 190 -7.90 0.19 15.92
CA ALA A 190 -8.78 1.23 16.43
C ALA A 190 -9.48 1.99 15.28
N GLY A 191 -8.83 2.08 14.11
CA GLY A 191 -9.41 2.64 12.89
C GLY A 191 -10.64 1.89 12.39
N ALA A 192 -10.82 0.61 12.72
CA ALA A 192 -12.02 -0.15 12.38
C ALA A 192 -13.25 0.26 13.20
N THR A 193 -13.08 1.13 14.21
CA THR A 193 -14.14 1.57 15.13
C THR A 193 -14.63 3.00 14.86
N THR A 194 -14.13 3.65 13.80
CA THR A 194 -14.48 5.04 13.48
C THR A 194 -15.84 5.13 12.80
N TRP A 195 -16.91 4.89 13.57
CA TRP A 195 -18.31 4.90 13.11
C TRP A 195 -19.13 6.01 13.77
N VAL A 196 -18.47 7.00 14.38
CA VAL A 196 -19.15 8.14 15.02
C VAL A 196 -19.69 9.06 13.93
N SER A 197 -20.83 9.72 14.17
CA SER A 197 -21.51 10.57 13.18
C SER A 197 -20.73 11.82 12.75
N GLY A 198 -19.69 12.21 13.48
CA GLY A 198 -18.89 13.39 13.15
C GLY A 198 -17.62 13.50 13.99
N GLY A 199 -16.76 14.45 13.61
CA GLY A 199 -15.50 14.74 14.30
C GLY A 199 -14.35 13.81 13.92
N PRO A 200 -13.25 13.82 14.69
CA PRO A 200 -12.01 13.11 14.34
C PRO A 200 -12.15 11.58 14.24
N TRP A 201 -13.18 10.99 14.85
CA TRP A 201 -13.46 9.55 14.91
C TRP A 201 -14.61 9.10 13.99
N ALA A 202 -15.07 9.96 13.08
CA ALA A 202 -15.99 9.60 12.02
C ALA A 202 -15.29 8.77 10.92
N PRO A 203 -16.04 8.06 10.05
CA PRO A 203 -15.45 7.30 8.93
C PRO A 203 -14.52 8.13 8.02
N ASP A 204 -14.88 9.38 7.82
CA ASP A 204 -14.16 10.42 7.06
C ASP A 204 -13.38 11.39 7.97
N GLY A 205 -13.37 11.12 9.27
CA GLY A 205 -12.64 11.87 10.28
C GLY A 205 -11.12 11.73 10.16
N LEU A 206 -10.40 12.61 10.86
CA LEU A 206 -8.93 12.67 10.84
C LEU A 206 -8.26 11.31 11.08
N PHE A 207 -8.80 10.49 11.98
CA PHE A 207 -8.19 9.22 12.32
C PHE A 207 -8.19 8.23 11.17
N SER A 208 -9.34 7.99 10.54
CA SER A 208 -9.48 7.02 9.44
C SER A 208 -8.98 7.55 8.11
N ARG A 209 -9.18 8.84 7.84
CA ARG A 209 -8.72 9.50 6.61
C ARG A 209 -7.21 9.65 6.53
N LEU A 210 -6.54 9.91 7.66
CA LEU A 210 -5.11 10.27 7.66
C LEU A 210 -4.26 9.43 8.61
N ILE A 211 -4.59 9.39 9.90
CA ILE A 211 -3.69 8.80 10.92
C ILE A 211 -3.47 7.30 10.69
N SER A 212 -4.55 6.51 10.57
CA SER A 212 -4.48 5.06 10.37
C SER A 212 -3.76 4.67 9.06
N PRO A 213 -4.07 5.27 7.89
CA PRO A 213 -3.28 5.06 6.67
C PRO A 213 -1.80 5.41 6.83
N LEU A 214 -1.48 6.55 7.46
CA LEU A 214 -0.09 6.98 7.65
C LEU A 214 0.71 5.98 8.50
N ILE A 215 0.11 5.42 9.55
CA ILE A 215 0.77 4.37 10.35
C ILE A 215 1.12 3.17 9.47
N GLY A 216 0.19 2.73 8.60
CA GLY A 216 0.45 1.65 7.65
C GLY A 216 1.59 1.96 6.67
N LEU A 217 1.60 3.16 6.09
CA LEU A 217 2.66 3.60 5.17
C LEU A 217 4.03 3.69 5.86
N LEU A 218 4.08 4.27 7.06
CA LEU A 218 5.30 4.35 7.84
C LEU A 218 5.83 2.95 8.20
N TRP A 219 4.93 2.01 8.53
CA TRP A 219 5.33 0.64 8.80
C TRP A 219 5.90 -0.06 7.55
N ILE A 220 5.31 0.14 6.37
CA ILE A 220 5.87 -0.35 5.10
C ILE A 220 7.27 0.21 4.87
N VAL A 221 7.50 1.49 5.15
CA VAL A 221 8.83 2.12 5.04
C VAL A 221 9.83 1.46 6.01
N VAL A 222 9.44 1.27 7.27
CA VAL A 222 10.28 0.60 8.29
C VAL A 222 10.67 -0.80 7.85
N VAL A 223 9.69 -1.62 7.43
CA VAL A 223 9.95 -2.99 6.99
C VAL A 223 10.82 -3.00 5.74
N SER A 224 10.55 -2.11 4.78
CA SER A 224 11.38 -1.98 3.58
C SER A 224 12.84 -1.66 3.91
N ARG A 225 13.10 -0.83 4.92
CA ARG A 225 14.47 -0.56 5.41
C ARG A 225 15.12 -1.81 6.01
N VAL A 226 14.37 -2.60 6.78
CA VAL A 226 14.85 -3.89 7.29
C VAL A 226 15.23 -4.83 6.15
N LEU A 227 14.38 -4.97 5.13
CA LEU A 227 14.63 -5.83 3.97
C LEU A 227 15.83 -5.37 3.13
N LEU A 228 16.01 -4.05 2.95
CA LEU A 228 17.12 -3.48 2.19
C LEU A 228 18.47 -3.56 2.93
N SER A 229 18.46 -3.56 4.27
CA SER A 229 19.69 -3.68 5.07
C SER A 229 20.32 -5.08 5.03
N ARG A 230 19.65 -6.05 4.38
CA ARG A 230 20.12 -7.44 4.28
C ARG A 230 21.03 -7.65 3.07
N THR A 231 22.19 -8.23 3.31
CA THR A 231 23.00 -8.86 2.26
C THR A 231 22.23 -10.06 1.69
N PRO A 232 22.16 -10.25 0.36
CA PRO A 232 21.53 -11.44 -0.21
C PRO A 232 22.18 -12.70 0.37
N SER A 233 21.39 -13.66 0.85
CA SER A 233 21.90 -15.01 1.06
C SER A 233 22.43 -15.50 -0.28
N THR A 234 23.69 -15.93 -0.32
CA THR A 234 24.31 -16.54 -1.50
C THR A 234 23.48 -17.75 -1.93
N ARG A 235 22.49 -17.55 -2.81
CA ARG A 235 21.92 -18.65 -3.57
C ARG A 235 23.00 -19.11 -4.53
N PRO A 236 23.29 -20.42 -4.63
CA PRO A 236 24.05 -20.95 -5.75
C PRO A 236 23.42 -20.42 -7.04
N ALA A 237 24.25 -19.90 -7.95
CA ALA A 237 23.80 -19.48 -9.26
C ALA A 237 23.07 -20.66 -9.93
N TRP A 238 21.88 -20.38 -10.44
CA TRP A 238 21.16 -21.29 -11.33
C TRP A 238 21.74 -21.18 -12.72
#